data_AF-A0A849S9G9-F1
#
_entry.id   AF-A0A849S9G9-F1
#
_cell.length_a   1.000
_cell.length_b   1.000
_cell.length_c   1.000
_cell.angle_alpha   90.00
_cell.angle_beta   90.00
_cell.angle_gamma   90.00
#
_symmetry.space_group_name_H-M   'P 1'
#
loop_
_entity.id
_entity.type
_entity.pdbx_description
1 polymer ?
#
loop_
_entity_poly.entity_id
_entity_poly.type
_entity_poly.pdbx_seq_one_letter_code
_entity_poly.pdbx_strand_id
1 'polypeptide(L)'
;MNLTSWVAVISAVGLGGLIAKVLDIVWLQKTLQNIENKKWLREQRLRVYSKLATEIMSLGKAHATREDFFTSQAFVAEALLLVENKALAEKLEKYFTYIPNLYSKGVMEKSDVPEEELEGAYAYLQKLSKELMVDLRKSLQS
;
A
#
# COMPACT_ATOMS: atom_id res chain seq x y z
N MET A 1 31.23 -59.00 -8.38
CA MET A 1 30.81 -57.62 -8.77
C MET A 1 32.01 -56.95 -9.41
N ASN A 2 31.89 -56.48 -10.66
CA ASN A 2 33.02 -55.94 -11.41
C ASN A 2 33.22 -54.45 -11.12
N LEU A 3 34.47 -53.98 -11.23
CA LEU A 3 34.88 -52.59 -10.99
C LEU A 3 34.03 -51.58 -11.80
N THR A 4 33.64 -51.96 -13.02
CA THR A 4 32.78 -51.19 -13.92
C THR A 4 31.37 -50.97 -13.38
N SER A 5 30.81 -51.94 -12.64
CA SER A 5 29.49 -51.83 -12.01
C SER A 5 29.50 -50.83 -10.85
N TRP A 6 30.58 -50.77 -10.08
CA TRP A 6 30.74 -49.80 -8.99
C TRP A 6 30.90 -48.37 -9.52
N VAL A 7 31.66 -48.17 -10.60
CA VAL A 7 31.82 -46.87 -11.25
C VAL A 7 30.49 -46.35 -11.80
N ALA A 8 29.67 -47.22 -12.39
CA ALA A 8 28.32 -46.86 -12.87
C ALA A 8 27.37 -46.45 -11.73
N VAL A 9 27.41 -47.12 -10.58
CA VAL A 9 26.59 -46.76 -9.40
C VAL A 9 27.04 -45.43 -8.81
N ILE A 10 28.35 -45.20 -8.64
CA ILE A 10 28.89 -43.96 -8.06
C ILE A 10 28.59 -42.75 -8.97
N SER A 11 28.71 -42.92 -10.29
CA SER A 11 28.39 -41.86 -11.26
C SER A 11 26.89 -41.54 -11.30
N ALA A 12 26.01 -42.54 -11.25
CA ALA A 12 24.58 -42.33 -11.17
C ALA A 12 24.15 -41.61 -9.89
N VAL A 13 24.74 -41.97 -8.74
CA VAL A 13 24.53 -41.26 -7.46
C VAL A 13 25.07 -39.83 -7.51
N GLY A 14 26.24 -39.61 -8.12
CA GLY A 14 26.82 -38.28 -8.31
C GLY A 14 25.97 -37.37 -9.21
N LEU A 15 25.46 -37.89 -10.32
CA LEU A 15 24.52 -37.18 -11.21
C LEU A 15 23.19 -36.89 -10.53
N GLY A 16 22.63 -37.85 -9.77
CA GLY A 16 21.42 -37.65 -8.99
C GLY A 16 21.59 -36.55 -7.93
N GLY A 17 22.72 -36.53 -7.23
CA GLY A 17 23.06 -35.48 -6.28
C GLY A 17 23.22 -34.10 -6.92
N LEU A 18 23.78 -34.02 -8.12
CA LEU A 18 23.89 -32.77 -8.88
C LEU A 18 22.51 -32.24 -9.31
N ILE A 19 21.65 -33.10 -9.85
CA ILE A 19 20.28 -32.73 -10.25
C ILE A 19 19.47 -32.25 -9.05
N ALA A 20 19.54 -32.96 -7.92
CA ALA A 20 18.86 -32.59 -6.69
C ALA A 20 19.31 -31.19 -6.20
N LYS A 21 20.62 -30.92 -6.20
CA LYS A 21 21.14 -29.59 -5.85
C LYS A 21 20.65 -28.49 -6.77
N VAL A 22 20.58 -28.74 -8.08
CA VAL A 22 20.08 -27.75 -9.04
C VAL A 22 18.62 -27.43 -8.75
N LEU A 23 17.79 -28.44 -8.48
CA LEU A 23 16.38 -28.25 -8.11
C LEU A 23 16.24 -27.47 -6.79
N ASP A 24 17.04 -27.81 -5.78
CA ASP A 24 17.06 -27.10 -4.50
C ASP A 24 17.42 -25.62 -4.69
N ILE A 25 18.45 -25.32 -5.49
CA ILE A 25 18.87 -23.94 -5.79
C ILE A 25 17.73 -23.17 -6.47
N VAL A 26 17.08 -23.76 -7.48
CA VAL A 26 15.98 -23.11 -8.20
C VAL A 26 14.80 -22.82 -7.26
N TRP A 27 14.46 -23.78 -6.38
CA TRP A 27 13.38 -23.59 -5.42
C TRP A 27 13.72 -22.51 -4.37
N LEU A 28 14.96 -22.49 -3.89
CA LEU A 28 15.45 -21.50 -2.94
C LEU A 28 15.49 -20.09 -3.56
N GLN A 29 15.95 -19.97 -4.82
CA GLN A 29 15.92 -18.71 -5.56
C GLN A 29 14.50 -18.16 -5.71
N LYS A 30 13.54 -19.01 -6.08
CA LYS A 30 12.13 -18.61 -6.20
C LYS A 30 11.56 -18.13 -4.86
N THR A 31 11.91 -18.83 -3.78
CA THR A 31 11.46 -18.46 -2.43
C THR A 31 12.07 -17.12 -1.99
N LEU A 32 13.36 -16.91 -2.23
CA LEU A 32 14.04 -15.65 -1.94
C LEU A 32 13.44 -14.48 -2.71
N GLN A 33 13.22 -14.64 -4.02
CA GLN A 33 12.57 -13.61 -4.84
C GLN A 33 11.19 -13.23 -4.31
N ASN A 34 10.39 -14.21 -3.89
CA ASN A 34 9.08 -13.94 -3.32
C ASN A 34 9.16 -13.18 -2.00
N ILE A 35 10.12 -13.51 -1.13
CA ILE A 35 10.35 -12.80 0.14
C ILE A 35 10.79 -11.36 -0.13
N GLU A 36 11.71 -11.16 -1.07
CA GLU A 36 12.22 -9.85 -1.44
C GLU A 36 11.13 -8.98 -2.06
N ASN A 37 10.32 -9.52 -2.96
CA ASN A 37 9.17 -8.81 -3.54
C ASN A 37 8.16 -8.38 -2.46
N LYS A 38 7.83 -9.26 -1.51
CA LYS A 38 6.94 -8.92 -0.39
C LYS A 38 7.53 -7.82 0.50
N LYS A 39 8.83 -7.93 0.81
CA LYS A 39 9.54 -6.91 1.60
C LYS A 39 9.54 -5.56 0.89
N TRP A 40 9.85 -5.55 -0.41
CA TRP A 40 9.85 -4.35 -1.23
C TRP A 40 8.47 -3.69 -1.29
N LEU A 41 7.41 -4.46 -1.54
CA LEU A 41 6.03 -3.94 -1.55
C LEU A 41 5.66 -3.32 -0.19
N ARG A 42 6.00 -3.99 0.92
CA ARG A 42 5.73 -3.47 2.26
C ARG A 42 6.47 -2.15 2.53
N GLU A 43 7.71 -2.03 2.07
CA GLU A 43 8.49 -0.79 2.17
C GLU A 43 7.91 0.34 1.31
N GLN A 44 7.42 0.04 0.10
CA GLN A 44 6.72 1.05 -0.72
C GLN A 44 5.41 1.50 -0.07
N ARG A 45 4.59 0.56 0.43
CA ARG A 45 3.37 0.92 1.19
C ARG A 45 3.72 1.80 2.38
N LEU A 46 4.73 1.47 3.17
CA LEU A 46 5.14 2.28 4.32
C LEU A 46 5.52 3.71 3.91
N ARG A 47 6.30 3.84 2.84
CA ARG A 47 6.71 5.15 2.30
C ARG A 47 5.51 5.99 1.87
N VAL A 48 4.62 5.41 1.07
CA VAL A 48 3.46 6.11 0.50
C VAL A 48 2.41 6.41 1.58
N TYR A 49 2.11 5.44 2.44
CA TYR A 49 1.14 5.61 3.52
C TYR A 49 1.60 6.60 4.58
N SER A 50 2.91 6.75 4.79
CA SER A 50 3.45 7.81 5.66
C SER A 50 3.09 9.21 5.13
N LYS A 51 3.26 9.43 3.81
CA LYS A 51 2.85 10.69 3.16
C LYS A 51 1.34 10.91 3.25
N LEU A 52 0.55 9.87 2.99
CA LEU A 52 -0.92 9.94 3.16
C LEU A 52 -1.30 10.27 4.59
N ALA A 53 -0.69 9.63 5.59
CA ALA A 53 -0.97 9.87 6.99
C ALA A 53 -0.73 11.34 7.35
N THR A 54 0.39 11.92 6.91
CA THR A 54 0.64 13.35 7.08
C THR A 54 -0.46 14.19 6.44
N GLU A 55 -0.83 13.88 5.20
CA GLU A 55 -1.84 14.66 4.48
C GLU A 55 -3.22 14.57 5.14
N ILE A 56 -3.67 13.36 5.50
CA ILE A 56 -4.93 13.07 6.18
C ILE A 56 -5.00 13.76 7.55
N MET A 57 -3.91 13.76 8.32
CA MET A 57 -3.86 14.39 9.63
C MET A 57 -3.76 15.91 9.54
N SER A 58 -3.21 16.43 8.44
CA SER A 58 -3.17 17.87 8.15
C SER A 58 -4.48 18.41 7.55
N LEU A 59 -5.48 17.54 7.32
CA LEU A 59 -6.69 17.86 6.56
C LEU A 59 -6.36 18.48 5.19
N GLY A 60 -5.43 17.85 4.47
CA GLY A 60 -5.05 18.23 3.11
C GLY A 60 -4.24 19.53 2.99
N LYS A 61 -3.65 20.00 4.09
CA LYS A 61 -2.83 21.23 4.14
C LYS A 61 -1.39 20.99 3.72
N ALA A 62 -0.80 19.85 4.05
CA ALA A 62 0.64 19.65 3.90
C ALA A 62 1.10 19.63 2.44
N HIS A 63 0.26 19.18 1.51
CA HIS A 63 0.53 19.19 0.06
C HIS A 63 -0.56 19.88 -0.76
N ALA A 64 -1.35 20.76 -0.12
CA ALA A 64 -2.44 21.52 -0.75
C ALA A 64 -3.50 20.65 -1.45
N THR A 65 -3.68 19.38 -1.04
CA THR A 65 -4.70 18.49 -1.64
C THR A 65 -6.12 18.96 -1.38
N ARG A 66 -6.35 19.78 -0.36
CA ARG A 66 -7.65 20.42 -0.11
C ARG A 66 -7.94 21.61 -1.04
N GLU A 67 -6.96 22.13 -1.76
CA GLU A 67 -7.14 23.37 -2.54
C GLU A 67 -7.51 23.05 -4.00
N ASP A 68 -7.11 21.87 -4.50
CA ASP A 68 -7.38 21.43 -5.86
C ASP A 68 -7.72 19.93 -5.92
N PHE A 69 -8.81 19.61 -6.62
CA PHE A 69 -9.29 18.23 -6.78
C PHE A 69 -8.29 17.35 -7.54
N PHE A 70 -7.68 17.85 -8.62
CA PHE A 70 -6.76 17.04 -9.42
C PHE A 70 -5.46 16.75 -8.67
N THR A 71 -4.97 17.71 -7.89
CA THR A 71 -3.84 17.55 -6.96
C THR A 71 -4.16 16.48 -5.93
N SER A 72 -5.37 16.50 -5.37
CA SER A 72 -5.85 15.46 -4.45
C SER A 72 -5.86 14.06 -5.06
N GLN A 73 -6.40 13.92 -6.28
CA GLN A 73 -6.44 12.65 -7.00
C GLN A 73 -5.04 12.13 -7.36
N ALA A 74 -4.17 13.02 -7.87
CA ALA A 74 -2.80 12.66 -8.20
C ALA A 74 -2.02 12.23 -6.94
N PHE A 75 -2.28 12.87 -5.80
CA PHE A 75 -1.62 12.54 -4.53
C PHE A 75 -1.97 11.14 -4.03
N VAL A 76 -3.24 10.73 -4.14
CA VAL A 76 -3.71 9.43 -3.65
C VAL A 76 -3.46 8.29 -4.65
N ALA A 77 -3.26 8.58 -5.95
CA ALA A 77 -3.15 7.59 -7.01
C ALA A 77 -2.10 6.49 -6.75
N GLU A 78 -0.90 6.88 -6.30
CA GLU A 78 0.16 5.91 -5.98
C GLU A 78 -0.27 4.95 -4.87
N ALA A 79 -0.99 5.45 -3.87
CA ALA A 79 -1.49 4.60 -2.79
C ALA A 79 -2.58 3.63 -3.28
N LEU A 80 -3.48 4.08 -4.16
CA LEU A 80 -4.53 3.23 -4.72
C LEU A 80 -3.96 2.04 -5.52
N LEU A 81 -2.80 2.21 -6.15
CA LEU A 81 -2.11 1.10 -6.82
C LEU A 81 -1.49 0.08 -5.85
N LEU A 82 -1.19 0.50 -4.61
CA LEU A 82 -0.53 -0.32 -3.60
C LEU A 82 -1.51 -0.95 -2.59
N VAL A 83 -2.73 -0.43 -2.50
CA VAL A 83 -3.78 -0.92 -1.61
C VAL A 83 -4.42 -2.18 -2.20
N GLU A 84 -4.29 -3.29 -1.48
CA GLU A 84 -4.96 -4.56 -1.87
C GLU A 84 -6.43 -4.60 -1.44
N ASN A 85 -6.77 -3.92 -0.35
CA ASN A 85 -8.13 -3.91 0.19
C ASN A 85 -8.99 -2.86 -0.51
N LYS A 86 -9.92 -3.32 -1.37
CA LYS A 86 -10.85 -2.45 -2.09
C LYS A 86 -11.62 -1.47 -1.20
N ALA A 87 -12.05 -1.88 -0.01
CA ALA A 87 -12.77 -1.01 0.91
C ALA A 87 -11.89 0.12 1.47
N LEU A 88 -10.59 -0.12 1.65
CA LEU A 88 -9.64 0.93 2.02
C LEU A 88 -9.40 1.89 0.85
N ALA A 89 -9.28 1.37 -0.38
CA ALA A 89 -9.13 2.20 -1.57
C ALA A 89 -10.33 3.15 -1.75
N GLU A 90 -11.56 2.63 -1.64
CA GLU A 90 -12.78 3.42 -1.72
C GLU A 90 -12.86 4.49 -0.62
N LYS A 91 -12.43 4.17 0.61
CA LYS A 91 -12.37 5.15 1.72
C LYS A 91 -11.36 6.26 1.45
N LEU A 92 -10.19 5.93 0.90
CA LEU A 92 -9.17 6.91 0.52
C LEU A 92 -9.68 7.83 -0.58
N GLU A 93 -10.21 7.28 -1.67
CA GLU A 93 -10.81 8.05 -2.76
C GLU A 93 -11.91 8.98 -2.26
N LYS A 94 -12.79 8.47 -1.40
CA LYS A 94 -13.86 9.27 -0.80
C LYS A 94 -13.29 10.44 0.01
N TYR A 95 -12.31 10.18 0.88
CA TYR A 95 -11.69 11.23 1.69
C TYR A 95 -11.05 12.33 0.83
N PHE A 96 -10.22 11.94 -0.14
CA PHE A 96 -9.49 12.86 -1.01
C PHE A 96 -10.42 13.55 -2.04
N THR A 97 -11.61 13.02 -2.29
CA THR A 97 -12.68 13.73 -3.01
C THR A 97 -13.41 14.73 -2.11
N TYR A 98 -13.67 14.35 -0.86
CA TYR A 98 -14.47 15.16 0.07
C TYR A 98 -13.73 16.41 0.53
N ILE A 99 -12.42 16.32 0.74
CA ILE A 99 -11.65 17.41 1.32
C ILE A 99 -11.55 18.68 0.44
N PRO A 100 -11.27 18.61 -0.88
CA PRO A 100 -11.32 19.80 -1.73
C PRO A 100 -12.74 20.35 -1.89
N ASN A 101 -13.76 19.48 -1.90
CA ASN A 101 -15.16 19.91 -1.97
C ASN A 101 -15.61 20.64 -0.70
N LEU A 102 -15.17 20.20 0.48
CA LEU A 102 -15.47 20.90 1.72
C LEU A 102 -14.72 22.23 1.80
N TYR A 103 -13.45 22.25 1.40
CA TYR A 103 -12.65 23.46 1.37
C TYR A 103 -13.24 24.50 0.41
N SER A 104 -13.64 24.09 -0.80
CA SER A 104 -14.26 24.99 -1.78
C SER A 104 -15.55 25.59 -1.25
N LYS A 105 -16.45 24.79 -0.64
CA LYS A 105 -17.65 25.29 0.02
C LYS A 105 -17.33 26.27 1.16
N GLY A 106 -16.39 25.91 2.03
CA GLY A 106 -16.00 26.78 3.16
C GLY A 106 -15.32 28.10 2.75
N VAL A 107 -14.70 28.17 1.57
CA VAL A 107 -14.01 29.38 1.06
C VAL A 107 -14.90 30.19 0.11
N MET A 108 -15.63 29.54 -0.79
CA MET A 108 -16.48 30.18 -1.81
C MET A 108 -17.88 30.56 -1.27
N GLU A 109 -18.41 29.86 -0.27
CA GLU A 109 -19.79 30.01 0.23
C GLU A 109 -19.86 30.55 1.67
N LYS A 110 -18.94 31.42 2.08
CA LYS A 110 -18.95 32.10 3.41
C LYS A 110 -20.25 32.84 3.75
N SER A 111 -21.26 32.86 2.87
CA SER A 111 -22.52 33.60 3.06
C SER A 111 -23.78 32.72 3.21
N ASP A 112 -23.78 31.43 2.84
CA ASP A 112 -25.04 30.66 2.72
C ASP A 112 -25.05 29.28 3.42
N VAL A 113 -23.90 28.72 3.83
CA VAL A 113 -23.85 27.42 4.55
C VAL A 113 -23.86 27.65 6.07
N PRO A 114 -24.79 27.05 6.84
CA PRO A 114 -24.84 27.16 8.29
C PRO A 114 -23.54 26.68 8.96
N GLU A 115 -23.08 27.40 9.99
CA GLU A 115 -21.87 27.07 10.74
C GLU A 115 -21.91 25.65 11.36
N GLU A 116 -23.08 25.23 11.86
CA GLU A 116 -23.31 23.89 12.40
C GLU A 116 -23.09 22.77 11.34
N GLU A 117 -23.46 23.02 10.09
CA GLU A 117 -23.23 22.07 8.99
C GLU A 117 -21.73 21.93 8.68
N LEU A 118 -21.01 23.06 8.68
CA LEU A 118 -19.56 23.07 8.49
C LEU A 118 -18.84 22.37 9.66
N GLU A 119 -19.22 22.64 10.91
CA GLU A 119 -18.68 21.96 12.09
C GLU A 119 -18.93 20.45 12.03
N GLY A 120 -20.16 20.04 11.67
CA GLY A 120 -20.51 18.64 11.47
C GLY A 120 -19.64 17.97 10.39
N ALA A 121 -19.39 18.65 9.27
CA ALA A 121 -18.54 18.15 8.20
C ALA A 121 -17.07 18.02 8.63
N TYR A 122 -16.53 18.98 9.41
CA TYR A 122 -15.19 18.87 9.98
C TYR A 122 -15.08 17.73 11.00
N ALA A 123 -16.08 17.57 11.87
CA ALA A 123 -16.13 16.46 12.82
C ALA A 123 -16.18 15.09 12.11
N TYR A 124 -16.94 15.00 11.01
CA TYR A 124 -16.97 13.83 10.14
C TYR A 124 -15.59 13.52 9.54
N LEU A 125 -14.91 14.53 8.97
CA LEU A 125 -13.57 14.35 8.40
C LEU A 125 -12.56 13.92 9.47
N GLN A 126 -12.60 14.49 10.67
CA GLN A 126 -11.70 14.06 11.75
C GLN A 126 -11.93 12.60 12.14
N LYS A 127 -13.18 12.16 12.21
CA LYS A 127 -13.52 10.75 12.47
C LYS A 127 -12.99 9.85 11.34
N LEU A 128 -13.25 10.23 10.09
CA LEU A 128 -12.79 9.50 8.92
C LEU A 128 -11.25 9.43 8.85
N SER A 129 -10.55 10.51 9.19
CA SER A 129 -9.09 10.54 9.29
C SER A 129 -8.57 9.50 10.29
N LYS A 130 -9.17 9.41 11.48
CA LYS A 130 -8.79 8.42 12.50
C LYS A 130 -9.05 6.98 12.03
N GLU A 131 -10.18 6.73 11.39
CA GLU A 131 -10.51 5.42 10.83
C GLU A 131 -9.52 5.01 9.72
N LEU A 132 -9.21 5.92 8.79
CA LEU A 132 -8.21 5.70 7.75
C LEU A 132 -6.83 5.39 8.31
N MET A 133 -6.41 6.07 9.38
CA MET A 133 -5.13 5.77 10.05
C MET A 133 -5.08 4.34 10.60
N VAL A 134 -6.19 3.86 11.17
CA VAL A 134 -6.30 2.47 11.66
C VAL A 134 -6.24 1.49 10.49
N ASP A 135 -6.96 1.75 9.40
CA ASP A 135 -7.03 0.86 8.25
C ASP A 135 -5.70 0.82 7.46
N LEU A 136 -5.02 1.96 7.29
CA LEU A 136 -3.67 2.03 6.72
C LEU A 136 -2.67 1.20 7.55
N ARG A 137 -2.72 1.32 8.88
CA ARG A 137 -1.87 0.52 9.78
C ARG A 137 -2.12 -0.97 9.61
N LYS A 138 -3.39 -1.39 9.51
CA LYS A 138 -3.74 -2.80 9.28
C LYS A 138 -3.20 -3.30 7.92
N SER A 139 -3.30 -2.49 6.87
CA SER A 139 -2.81 -2.83 5.53
C SER A 139 -1.28 -2.99 5.43
N LEU A 140 -0.52 -2.44 6.39
CA LEU A 140 0.93 -2.67 6.49
C LEU A 140 1.29 -4.02 7.14
N GLN A 141 0.35 -4.62 7.86
CA GLN A 141 0.54 -5.87 8.61
C GLN A 141 0.04 -7.11 7.85
N SER A 142 -0.77 -6.92 6.80
CA SER A 142 -1.22 -7.94 5.85
C SER A 142 -0.18 -8.20 4.76
#